data_AF-A0AAV1UXL3-F1
#
_entry.id   AF-A0AAV1UXL3-F1
#
_cell.length_a   1.000
_cell.length_b   1.000
_cell.length_c   1.000
_cell.angle_alpha   90.00
_cell.angle_beta   90.00
_cell.angle_gamma   90.00
#
_symmetry.space_group_name_H-M   'P 1'
#
loop_
_entity.id
_entity.type
_entity.pdbx_description
1 polymer ?
#
loop_
_entity_poly.entity_id
_entity_poly.type
_entity_poly.pdbx_seq_one_letter_code
_entity_poly.pdbx_strand_id
1 'polypeptide(L)'
;MSMTARLRSFINSPTGPRTTHFWGPVANWGFVLAAMADMRKPASVISINMTSALSVYSLIFMRFAWMVQPRNYLLLACHASNEAAQLYQLQRGLRFQASKEAAEKQE
;
A
#
# COMPACT_ATOMS: atom_id res chain seq x y z
N MET A 1 19.42 27.16 -7.78
CA MET A 1 20.25 25.95 -7.56
C MET A 1 20.29 25.13 -8.83
N SER A 2 21.47 24.76 -9.31
CA SER A 2 21.67 23.89 -10.48
C SER A 2 21.10 22.48 -10.24
N MET A 3 20.61 21.82 -11.30
CA MET A 3 20.15 20.41 -11.27
C MET A 3 21.20 19.48 -10.68
N THR A 4 22.48 19.75 -10.93
CA THR A 4 23.62 18.99 -10.40
C THR A 4 23.73 19.10 -8.87
N ALA A 5 23.39 20.25 -8.29
CA ALA A 5 23.38 20.46 -6.85
C ALA A 5 22.20 19.73 -6.17
N ARG A 6 21.03 19.67 -6.84
CA ARG A 6 19.88 18.90 -6.38
C ARG A 6 20.15 17.39 -6.38
N LEU A 7 20.79 16.87 -7.43
CA LEU A 7 21.17 15.45 -7.50
C LEU A 7 22.16 15.06 -6.39
N ARG A 8 23.18 15.89 -6.16
CA ARG A 8 24.19 15.65 -5.12
C ARG A 8 23.61 15.74 -3.71
N SER A 9 22.69 16.68 -3.49
CA SER A 9 21.92 16.80 -2.24
C SER A 9 20.99 15.61 -2.02
N PHE A 10 20.40 15.03 -3.07
CA PHE A 10 19.54 13.86 -2.98
C PHE A 10 20.34 12.59 -2.64
N ILE A 11 21.50 12.40 -3.29
CA ILE A 11 22.39 11.24 -3.07
C ILE A 11 22.95 11.21 -1.64
N ASN A 12 23.33 12.36 -1.09
CA ASN A 12 23.90 12.48 0.25
C ASN A 12 22.85 12.70 1.35
N SER A 13 21.56 12.65 1.03
CA SER A 13 20.50 12.81 2.03
C SER A 13 20.45 11.62 2.99
N PRO A 14 20.02 11.80 4.25
CA PRO A 14 19.95 10.73 5.25
C PRO A 14 18.93 9.62 4.91
N THR A 15 18.09 9.85 3.90
CA THR A 15 17.15 8.86 3.31
C THR A 15 17.45 8.60 1.82
N GLY A 16 18.67 8.92 1.38
CA GLY A 16 19.09 8.84 -0.01
C GLY A 16 19.39 7.40 -0.47
N PRO A 17 19.68 7.21 -1.77
CA PRO A 17 19.90 5.91 -2.40
C PRO A 17 21.10 5.12 -1.87
N ARG A 18 21.93 5.71 -1.00
CA ARG A 18 23.02 5.01 -0.30
C ARG A 18 22.58 4.34 1.00
N THR A 19 21.31 4.46 1.38
CA THR A 19 20.80 3.96 2.67
C THR A 19 19.78 2.84 2.47
N THR A 20 19.70 1.93 3.45
CA THR A 20 18.65 0.89 3.52
C THR A 20 17.25 1.50 3.62
N HIS A 21 17.14 2.74 4.15
CA HIS A 21 15.91 3.51 4.20
C HIS A 21 15.33 3.83 2.81
N PHE A 22 16.14 3.83 1.76
CA PHE A 22 15.67 4.03 0.38
C PHE A 22 15.30 2.70 -0.29
N TRP A 23 16.20 1.71 -0.22
CA TRP A 23 16.02 0.45 -0.95
C TRP A 23 14.93 -0.47 -0.38
N GLY A 24 14.73 -0.47 0.95
CA GLY A 24 13.66 -1.25 1.57
C GLY A 24 12.27 -0.86 1.04
N PRO A 25 11.89 0.44 1.09
CA PRO A 25 10.65 0.91 0.49
C PRO A 25 10.58 0.68 -1.02
N VAL A 26 11.68 0.88 -1.75
CA VAL A 26 11.72 0.65 -3.21
C VAL A 26 11.43 -0.81 -3.56
N ALA A 27 11.94 -1.77 -2.79
CA ALA A 27 11.58 -3.18 -2.97
C ALA A 27 10.10 -3.46 -2.64
N ASN A 28 9.56 -2.78 -1.62
CA ASN A 28 8.15 -2.92 -1.24
C ASN A 28 7.15 -2.37 -2.26
N TRP A 29 7.57 -1.51 -3.20
CA TRP A 29 6.71 -1.09 -4.32
C TRP A 29 6.24 -2.25 -5.21
N GLY A 30 6.93 -3.41 -5.17
CA GLY A 30 6.44 -4.64 -5.76
C GLY A 30 5.06 -5.05 -5.23
N PHE A 31 4.80 -4.86 -3.94
CA PHE A 31 3.48 -5.13 -3.34
C PHE A 31 2.41 -4.17 -3.84
N VAL A 32 2.77 -2.90 -4.10
CA VAL A 32 1.84 -1.91 -4.69
C VAL A 32 1.46 -2.30 -6.11
N LEU A 33 2.43 -2.71 -6.91
CA LEU A 33 2.18 -3.22 -8.26
C LEU A 33 1.31 -4.48 -8.24
N ALA A 34 1.57 -5.41 -7.32
CA ALA A 34 0.75 -6.61 -7.15
C ALA A 34 -0.69 -6.27 -6.71
N ALA A 35 -0.86 -5.36 -5.75
CA ALA A 35 -2.18 -4.92 -5.31
C ALA A 35 -2.96 -4.23 -6.45
N MET A 36 -2.29 -3.44 -7.29
CA MET A 36 -2.92 -2.85 -8.46
C MET A 36 -3.29 -3.90 -9.52
N ALA A 37 -2.46 -4.91 -9.73
CA ALA A 37 -2.78 -6.01 -10.64
C ALA A 37 -3.97 -6.83 -10.13
N ASP A 38 -4.07 -7.06 -8.82
CA ASP A 38 -5.18 -7.79 -8.19
C ASP A 38 -6.52 -7.05 -8.29
N MET A 39 -6.53 -5.73 -8.52
CA MET A 39 -7.79 -5.00 -8.78
C MET A 39 -8.53 -5.49 -10.03
N ARG A 40 -7.85 -6.17 -10.96
CA ARG A 40 -8.46 -6.75 -12.17
C ARG A 40 -9.14 -8.10 -11.92
N LYS A 41 -8.91 -8.74 -10.77
CA LYS A 41 -9.53 -10.03 -10.45
C LYS A 41 -11.02 -9.87 -10.10
N PRO A 42 -11.85 -10.89 -10.38
CA PRO A 42 -13.28 -10.84 -10.08
C PRO A 42 -13.53 -10.78 -8.56
N ALA A 43 -14.60 -10.12 -8.15
CA ALA A 43 -14.91 -9.89 -6.73
C ALA A 43 -15.22 -11.18 -5.94
N SER A 44 -15.51 -12.28 -6.63
CA SER A 44 -15.78 -13.59 -6.03
C SER A 44 -14.57 -14.29 -5.41
N VAL A 45 -13.35 -13.92 -5.82
CA VAL A 45 -12.10 -14.48 -5.25
C VAL A 45 -11.50 -13.61 -4.14
N ILE A 46 -12.15 -12.48 -3.81
CA ILE A 46 -11.65 -11.55 -2.78
C ILE A 46 -12.06 -12.06 -1.40
N SER A 47 -11.06 -12.46 -0.60
CA SER A 47 -11.27 -12.82 0.81
C SER A 47 -11.32 -11.56 1.69
N ILE A 48 -12.51 -11.18 2.15
CA ILE A 48 -12.72 -9.99 3.00
C ILE A 48 -11.89 -10.05 4.29
N ASN A 49 -11.81 -11.23 4.92
CA ASN A 49 -11.02 -11.41 6.15
C ASN A 49 -9.54 -11.14 5.88
N MET A 50 -8.98 -11.64 4.77
CA MET A 50 -7.58 -11.42 4.44
C MET A 50 -7.31 -9.96 4.06
N THR A 51 -8.16 -9.35 3.23
CA THR A 51 -8.01 -7.94 2.84
C THR A 51 -8.13 -7.00 4.04
N SER A 52 -9.01 -7.28 5.00
CA SER A 52 -9.13 -6.49 6.23
C SER A 52 -7.88 -6.58 7.11
N ALA A 53 -7.30 -7.78 7.26
CA ALA A 53 -6.06 -7.97 8.02
C ALA A 53 -4.88 -7.22 7.37
N LEU A 54 -4.78 -7.27 6.04
CA LEU A 54 -3.79 -6.52 5.26
C LEU A 54 -3.96 -5.00 5.39
N SER A 55 -5.20 -4.52 5.47
CA SER A 55 -5.50 -3.10 5.70
C SER A 55 -5.00 -2.65 7.07
N VAL A 56 -5.29 -3.42 8.13
CA VAL A 56 -4.80 -3.12 9.50
C VAL A 56 -3.28 -3.15 9.58
N TYR A 57 -2.66 -4.15 8.94
CA TYR A 57 -1.20 -4.22 8.84
C TYR A 57 -0.61 -2.97 8.19
N SER A 58 -1.20 -2.48 7.10
CA SER A 58 -0.73 -1.28 6.39
C SER A 58 -0.82 -0.02 7.26
N LEU A 59 -1.90 0.15 8.03
CA LEU A 59 -2.07 1.25 8.98
C LEU A 59 -0.99 1.27 10.08
N ILE A 60 -0.68 0.10 10.64
CA ILE A 60 0.38 -0.03 11.66
C ILE A 60 1.74 0.35 11.06
N PHE A 61 2.02 -0.10 9.83
CA PHE A 61 3.25 0.24 9.13
C PHE A 61 3.36 1.72 8.75
N MET A 62 2.24 2.38 8.41
CA MET A 62 2.21 3.84 8.22
C MET A 62 2.57 4.59 9.50
N ARG A 63 2.04 4.14 10.65
CA ARG A 63 2.40 4.70 11.97
C ARG A 63 3.89 4.51 12.28
N PHE A 64 4.44 3.34 11.97
CA PHE A 64 5.87 3.05 12.14
C PHE A 64 6.75 3.93 11.23
N ALA A 65 6.41 4.03 9.95
CA ALA A 65 7.14 4.86 8.97
C ALA A 65 7.19 6.35 9.38
N TRP A 66 6.16 6.83 10.06
CA TRP A 66 6.09 8.18 10.60
C TRP A 66 6.93 8.37 11.88
N MET A 67 7.03 7.35 12.73
CA MET A 67 7.78 7.40 14.00
C MET A 67 9.29 7.21 13.84
N VAL A 68 9.73 6.46 12.84
CA VAL A 68 11.16 6.23 12.59
C VAL A 68 11.84 7.55 12.25
N GLN A 69 12.94 7.87 12.95
CA GLN A 69 13.83 9.00 12.63
C GLN A 69 15.13 8.48 12.00
N PRO A 70 15.55 9.04 10.85
CA PRO A 70 14.88 10.07 10.04
C PRO A 70 13.60 9.54 9.35
N ARG A 71 12.58 10.40 9.21
CA ARG A 71 11.25 10.04 8.69
C ARG A 71 11.34 9.44 7.29
N ASN A 72 10.75 8.26 7.11
CA ASN A 72 10.77 7.55 5.84
C ASN A 72 9.49 7.81 5.02
N TYR A 73 9.48 8.93 4.29
CA TYR A 73 8.34 9.31 3.44
C TYR A 73 8.07 8.33 2.29
N LEU A 74 9.09 7.61 1.79
CA LEU A 74 8.90 6.61 0.73
C LEU A 74 8.17 5.37 1.25
N LEU A 75 8.50 4.92 2.46
CA LEU A 75 7.79 3.82 3.12
C LEU A 75 6.33 4.22 3.39
N LEU A 76 6.12 5.43 3.89
CA LEU A 76 4.77 5.97 4.12
C LEU A 76 3.94 6.00 2.84
N ALA A 77 4.50 6.54 1.74
CA ALA A 77 3.81 6.58 0.45
C ALA A 77 3.48 5.18 -0.09
N CYS A 78 4.42 4.24 0.04
CA CYS A 78 4.20 2.85 -0.38
C CYS A 78 3.01 2.21 0.36
N HIS A 79 2.96 2.33 1.69
CA HIS A 79 1.86 1.76 2.48
C HIS A 79 0.53 2.50 2.26
N ALA A 80 0.55 3.82 2.08
CA ALA A 80 -0.65 4.60 1.76
C ALA A 80 -1.25 4.20 0.40
N SER A 81 -0.42 4.01 -0.62
CA SER A 81 -0.87 3.50 -1.93
C SER A 81 -1.43 2.07 -1.84
N ASN A 82 -0.78 1.20 -1.07
CA ASN A 82 -1.27 -0.16 -0.82
C ASN A 82 -2.61 -0.17 -0.11
N GLU A 83 -2.76 0.63 0.93
CA GLU A 83 -3.99 0.73 1.71
C GLU A 83 -5.15 1.26 0.84
N ALA A 84 -4.90 2.30 0.03
CA ALA A 84 -5.91 2.82 -0.88
C ALA A 84 -6.41 1.75 -1.89
N ALA A 85 -5.50 0.95 -2.45
CA ALA A 85 -5.85 -0.15 -3.34
C ALA A 85 -6.63 -1.27 -2.61
N GLN A 86 -6.21 -1.62 -1.39
CA GLN A 86 -6.87 -2.65 -0.57
C GLN A 86 -8.26 -2.22 -0.11
N LEU A 87 -8.44 -0.96 0.31
CA LEU A 87 -9.75 -0.41 0.69
C LEU A 87 -10.71 -0.42 -0.50
N TYR A 88 -10.23 -0.10 -1.70
CA TYR A 88 -11.03 -0.18 -2.91
C TYR A 88 -11.47 -1.63 -3.21
N GLN A 89 -10.57 -2.60 -3.08
CA GLN A 89 -10.92 -4.03 -3.23
C GLN A 89 -11.89 -4.51 -2.14
N LEU A 90 -11.69 -4.06 -0.90
CA LEU A 90 -12.56 -4.39 0.24
C LEU A 90 -13.98 -3.87 0.01
N GLN A 91 -14.13 -2.62 -0.45
CA GLN A 91 -15.42 -2.05 -0.83
C GLN A 91 -16.12 -2.89 -1.90
N ARG A 92 -15.38 -3.34 -2.92
CA ARG A 92 -15.94 -4.22 -3.97
C ARG A 92 -16.34 -5.59 -3.43
N GLY A 93 -15.54 -6.19 -2.57
CA GLY A 93 -15.85 -7.48 -1.93
C GLY A 93 -17.09 -7.42 -1.04
N LEU A 94 -17.21 -6.37 -0.22
CA LEU A 94 -18.38 -6.16 0.65
C LEU A 94 -19.68 -5.99 -0.14
N ARG A 95 -19.64 -5.21 -1.23
CA ARG A 95 -20.79 -5.07 -2.13
C ARG A 95 -21.19 -6.40 -2.76
N PHE A 96 -20.21 -7.21 -3.17
CA PHE A 96 -20.48 -8.52 -3.75
C PHE A 96 -21.10 -9.51 -2.75
N GLN A 97 -20.61 -9.56 -1.50
CA GLN A 97 -21.22 -10.40 -0.45
C GLN A 97 -22.65 -9.95 -0.13
N ALA A 98 -22.88 -8.64 0.04
CA ALA A 98 -24.22 -8.12 0.30
C ALA A 98 -25.22 -8.46 -0.82
N SER A 99 -24.80 -8.35 -2.08
CA SER A 99 -25.62 -8.75 -3.23
C SER A 99 -25.89 -10.25 -3.28
N LYS A 100 -24.92 -11.09 -2.89
CA LYS A 100 -25.09 -12.55 -2.82
C LYS A 100 -26.07 -12.95 -1.70
N GLU A 101 -25.93 -12.38 -0.51
CA GLU A 101 -26.85 -12.64 0.61
C GLU A 101 -28.29 -12.21 0.31
N ALA A 102 -28.47 -11.12 -0.45
CA ALA A 102 -29.81 -10.68 -0.87
C ALA A 102 -30.46 -11.64 -1.88
N ALA A 103 -29.66 -12.26 -2.76
CA ALA A 103 -30.15 -13.26 -3.70
C ALA A 103 -30.51 -14.58 -3.00
N GLU A 104 -29.68 -15.06 -2.05
CA GLU A 104 -29.98 -16.27 -1.25
C GLU A 104 -31.22 -16.10 -0.37
N LYS A 105 -31.57 -14.89 0.07
CA LYS A 105 -32.82 -14.63 0.84
C LYS A 105 -34.09 -14.60 0.00
N GLN A 106 -33.98 -14.54 -1.33
CA GLN A 106 -35.11 -14.53 -2.25
C GLN A 106 -35.45 -15.93 -2.81
N GLU A 107 -34.57 -16.91 -2.59
CA GLU A 107 -34.77 -18.32 -2.89
C GLU A 107 -35.34 -19.07 -1.68
#